data_AF-Q12V20-F1
#
_entry.id   AF-Q12V20-F1
#
_cell.length_a   1.000
_cell.length_b   1.000
_cell.length_c   1.000
_cell.angle_alpha   90.00
_cell.angle_beta   90.00
_cell.angle_gamma   90.00
#
_symmetry.space_group_name_H-M   'P 1'
#
loop_
_entity.id
_entity.type
_entity.pdbx_description
1 polymer ?
#
loop_
_entity_poly.entity_id
_entity_poly.type
_entity_poly.pdbx_seq_one_letter_code
_entity_poly.pdbx_strand_id
1 'polypeptide(L)'
;MIKEVQNLSHNIAKYLSRRYANAHTNFGYASHYLSDPGIPFHSTGATDYLGGFVVALFNAALHISYESYVADEWTSGYDYSYYVTDNSQSNTVTDPAQAVKDNAEHSAQYYSYITNEMTTNPTGWKTDMMLAYYTAQCVQETSKYNHGLYDYIMS
;
A
#
# COMPACT_ATOMS: atom_id res chain seq x y z
N MET A 1 6.48 12.87 8.17
CA MET A 1 5.84 11.60 8.58
C MET A 1 4.38 11.87 8.86
N ILE A 2 3.49 11.18 8.15
CA ILE A 2 2.04 11.47 8.09
C ILE A 2 1.37 10.92 9.36
N LYS A 3 0.38 11.63 9.92
CA LYS A 3 -0.40 11.18 11.11
C LYS A 3 -1.04 9.80 10.88
N GLU A 4 -1.41 9.49 9.65
CA GLU A 4 -1.95 8.19 9.24
C GLU A 4 -0.91 7.08 9.33
N VAL A 5 0.29 7.25 8.73
CA VAL A 5 1.42 6.31 8.88
C VAL A 5 1.79 6.07 10.36
N GLN A 6 1.72 7.12 11.19
CA GLN A 6 1.94 7.00 12.64
C GLN A 6 0.81 6.20 13.34
N ASN A 7 -0.45 6.43 12.97
CA ASN A 7 -1.58 5.66 13.48
C ASN A 7 -1.52 4.19 13.05
N LEU A 8 -1.10 3.91 11.81
CA LEU A 8 -0.92 2.56 11.28
C LEU A 8 0.20 1.81 12.01
N SER A 9 1.33 2.49 12.25
CA SER A 9 2.44 1.96 13.08
C SER A 9 1.98 1.62 14.51
N HIS A 10 1.16 2.48 15.12
CA HIS A 10 0.60 2.24 16.45
C HIS A 10 -0.36 1.03 16.47
N ASN A 11 -1.17 0.86 15.41
CA ASN A 11 -2.10 -0.25 15.29
C ASN A 11 -1.36 -1.59 15.20
N ILE A 12 -0.27 -1.69 14.43
CA ILE A 12 0.54 -2.92 14.35
C ILE A 12 1.08 -3.33 15.72
N ALA A 13 1.67 -2.39 16.47
CA ALA A 13 2.20 -2.66 17.80
C ALA A 13 1.13 -3.21 18.78
N LYS A 14 -0.12 -2.71 18.66
CA LYS A 14 -1.25 -3.19 19.45
C LYS A 14 -1.58 -4.67 19.17
N TYR A 15 -1.53 -5.10 17.91
CA TYR A 15 -1.90 -6.48 17.52
C TYR A 15 -0.79 -7.50 17.76
N LEU A 16 0.49 -7.08 17.72
CA LEU A 16 1.63 -7.95 18.05
C LEU A 16 1.69 -8.38 19.53
N SER A 17 1.02 -7.67 20.43
CA SER A 17 1.08 -7.91 21.88
C SER A 17 0.19 -9.07 22.41
N ARG A 18 -0.58 -9.77 21.56
CA ARG A 18 -1.60 -10.75 21.99
C ARG A 18 -1.24 -12.20 21.60
N ARG A 19 -1.30 -13.12 22.59
CA ARG A 19 -0.93 -14.55 22.56
C ARG A 19 -1.39 -15.33 21.30
N TYR A 20 -0.58 -16.34 20.94
CA TYR A 20 -0.66 -17.23 19.76
C TYR A 20 -2.04 -17.76 19.31
N ALA A 21 -3.05 -17.86 20.20
CA ALA A 21 -4.39 -18.33 19.84
C ALA A 21 -5.08 -17.47 18.76
N ASN A 22 -4.65 -16.21 18.59
CA ASN A 22 -5.12 -15.29 17.55
C ASN A 22 -3.99 -14.86 16.59
N ALA A 23 -2.88 -15.61 16.51
CA ALA A 23 -1.69 -15.20 15.74
C ALA A 23 -2.01 -14.85 14.28
N HIS A 24 -2.80 -15.67 13.59
CA HIS A 24 -3.20 -15.40 12.20
C HIS A 24 -4.15 -14.20 12.06
N THR A 25 -5.06 -13.99 13.01
CA THR A 25 -5.93 -12.81 13.03
C THR A 25 -5.13 -11.53 13.27
N ASN A 26 -4.19 -11.56 14.22
CA ASN A 26 -3.30 -10.45 14.50
C ASN A 26 -2.35 -10.17 13.33
N PHE A 27 -1.86 -11.22 12.67
CA PHE A 27 -1.11 -11.09 11.43
C PHE A 27 -1.97 -10.41 10.36
N GLY A 28 -3.22 -10.84 10.15
CA GLY A 28 -4.12 -10.22 9.18
C GLY A 28 -4.34 -8.73 9.42
N TYR A 29 -4.51 -8.30 10.68
CA TYR A 29 -4.59 -6.87 11.01
C TYR A 29 -3.25 -6.15 10.79
N ALA A 30 -2.14 -6.74 11.23
CA ALA A 30 -0.84 -6.12 11.11
C ALA A 30 -0.38 -5.99 9.64
N SER A 31 -0.60 -7.03 8.83
CA SER A 31 -0.29 -7.03 7.40
C SER A 31 -1.16 -6.03 6.64
N HIS A 32 -2.44 -5.86 7.00
CA HIS A 32 -3.29 -4.83 6.42
C HIS A 32 -2.71 -3.42 6.66
N TYR A 33 -2.41 -3.08 7.92
CA TYR A 33 -1.85 -1.77 8.25
C TYR A 33 -0.41 -1.54 7.76
N LEU A 34 0.32 -2.61 7.46
CA LEU A 34 1.62 -2.53 6.78
C LEU A 34 1.46 -2.34 5.28
N SER A 35 0.40 -2.90 4.70
CA SER A 35 0.13 -2.85 3.26
C SER A 35 -0.48 -1.54 2.81
N ASP A 36 -1.39 -0.96 3.60
CA ASP A 36 -2.06 0.28 3.22
C ASP A 36 -1.06 1.39 2.84
N PRO A 37 -0.02 1.73 3.63
CA PRO A 37 0.96 2.73 3.22
C PRO A 37 1.74 2.34 1.96
N GLY A 38 1.77 1.07 1.57
CA GLY A 38 2.32 0.61 0.30
C GLY A 38 1.49 1.05 -0.92
N ILE A 39 0.28 1.57 -0.71
CA ILE A 39 -0.57 2.18 -1.72
C ILE A 39 -0.26 3.69 -1.77
N PRO A 40 0.07 4.26 -2.94
CA PRO A 40 0.43 5.69 -3.06
C PRO A 40 -0.61 6.68 -2.48
N PHE A 41 -1.90 6.31 -2.50
CA PHE A 41 -2.99 7.13 -1.96
C PHE A 41 -3.11 7.11 -0.43
N HIS A 42 -2.53 6.11 0.25
CA HIS A 42 -2.45 6.01 1.71
C HIS A 42 -1.08 6.44 2.26
N SER A 43 -0.08 6.65 1.40
CA SER A 43 1.15 7.35 1.72
C SER A 43 1.01 8.86 1.44
N THR A 44 1.64 9.41 0.41
CA THR A 44 1.57 10.86 0.10
C THR A 44 0.12 11.34 -0.07
N GLY A 45 -0.72 10.54 -0.74
CA GLY A 45 -2.13 10.90 -0.99
C GLY A 45 -2.99 11.04 0.27
N ALA A 46 -2.56 10.48 1.41
CA ALA A 46 -3.24 10.67 2.69
C ALA A 46 -3.27 12.15 3.13
N THR A 47 -2.29 12.95 2.69
CA THR A 47 -2.25 14.39 3.01
C THR A 47 -3.03 15.27 2.04
N ASP A 48 -3.35 14.77 0.84
CA ASP A 48 -4.11 15.53 -0.16
C ASP A 48 -5.60 15.64 0.20
N TYR A 49 -6.05 14.91 1.23
CA TYR A 49 -7.35 15.12 1.89
C TYR A 49 -7.39 16.37 2.78
N LEU A 50 -6.27 17.04 3.05
CA LEU A 50 -6.20 18.21 3.94
C LEU A 50 -6.64 19.54 3.28
N GLY A 51 -7.17 19.49 2.05
CA GLY A 51 -7.73 20.64 1.35
C GLY A 51 -9.19 20.97 1.74
N GLY A 52 -9.81 21.90 1.01
CA GLY A 52 -11.25 22.16 1.14
C GLY A 52 -12.10 20.96 0.66
N PHE A 53 -13.39 20.96 0.98
CA PHE A 53 -14.31 19.85 0.67
C PHE A 53 -14.20 19.31 -0.78
N VAL A 54 -14.09 20.20 -1.77
CA VAL A 54 -13.97 19.83 -3.18
C VAL A 54 -12.67 19.06 -3.47
N VAL A 55 -11.56 19.48 -2.87
CA VAL A 55 -10.25 18.82 -3.04
C VAL A 55 -10.27 17.44 -2.39
N ALA A 56 -10.81 17.35 -1.16
CA ALA A 56 -10.96 16.08 -0.47
C ALA A 56 -11.88 15.10 -1.24
N LEU A 57 -12.98 15.59 -1.81
CA LEU A 57 -13.88 14.78 -2.62
C LEU A 57 -13.23 14.28 -3.91
N PHE A 58 -12.49 15.15 -4.60
CA PHE A 58 -11.79 14.79 -5.83
C PHE A 58 -10.70 13.73 -5.57
N ASN A 59 -9.91 13.91 -4.52
CA ASN A 59 -8.91 12.92 -4.11
C ASN A 59 -9.55 11.59 -3.67
N ALA A 60 -10.69 11.62 -2.99
CA ALA A 60 -11.46 10.40 -2.69
C ALA A 60 -11.87 9.64 -3.96
N ALA A 61 -12.33 10.36 -4.99
CA ALA A 61 -12.73 9.73 -6.25
C ALA A 61 -11.54 9.09 -6.99
N LEU A 62 -10.38 9.78 -7.02
CA LEU A 62 -9.15 9.22 -7.60
C LEU A 62 -8.70 7.98 -6.84
N HIS A 63 -8.65 8.07 -5.52
CA HIS A 63 -8.26 6.96 -4.65
C HIS A 63 -9.11 5.71 -4.89
N ILE A 64 -10.45 5.84 -4.79
CA ILE A 64 -11.38 4.73 -5.02
C ILE A 64 -11.23 4.16 -6.43
N SER A 65 -11.05 5.03 -7.43
CA SER A 65 -10.88 4.60 -8.83
C SER A 65 -9.59 3.81 -9.04
N TYR A 66 -8.49 4.23 -8.39
CA TYR A 66 -7.21 3.54 -8.44
C TYR A 66 -7.30 2.15 -7.79
N GLU A 67 -7.81 2.07 -6.56
CA GLU A 67 -7.94 0.77 -5.87
C GLU A 67 -8.87 -0.19 -6.63
N SER A 68 -9.96 0.33 -7.21
CA SER A 68 -10.84 -0.48 -8.07
C SER A 68 -10.12 -1.01 -9.32
N TYR A 69 -9.30 -0.17 -9.96
CA TYR A 69 -8.48 -0.59 -11.10
C TYR A 69 -7.48 -1.70 -10.72
N VAL A 70 -6.76 -1.55 -9.61
CA VAL A 70 -5.82 -2.59 -9.16
C VAL A 70 -6.54 -3.91 -8.84
N ALA A 71 -7.75 -3.83 -8.27
CA ALA A 71 -8.57 -5.01 -8.02
C ALA A 71 -9.06 -5.69 -9.32
N ASP A 72 -9.50 -4.92 -10.31
CA ASP A 72 -9.95 -5.42 -11.62
C ASP A 72 -8.80 -6.11 -12.40
N GLU A 73 -7.58 -5.60 -12.26
CA GLU A 73 -6.37 -6.11 -12.92
C GLU A 73 -5.60 -7.14 -12.05
N TRP A 74 -6.16 -7.58 -10.93
CA TRP A 74 -5.40 -8.38 -9.96
C TRP A 74 -4.96 -9.74 -10.53
N THR A 75 -5.82 -10.42 -11.29
CA THR A 75 -5.53 -11.73 -11.92
C THR A 75 -5.80 -11.73 -13.43
N SER A 76 -5.94 -10.54 -14.01
CA SER A 76 -6.26 -10.32 -15.41
C SER A 76 -5.57 -9.07 -15.92
N GLY A 77 -5.49 -8.92 -17.26
CA GLY A 77 -4.86 -7.76 -17.87
C GLY A 77 -3.38 -7.66 -17.50
N TYR A 78 -2.99 -6.69 -16.68
CA TYR A 78 -1.62 -6.54 -16.19
C TYR A 78 -1.20 -7.63 -15.19
N ASP A 79 -2.15 -8.27 -14.49
CA ASP A 79 -1.93 -9.35 -13.53
C ASP A 79 -0.99 -8.96 -12.36
N TYR A 80 -1.47 -8.09 -11.47
CA TYR A 80 -0.70 -7.67 -10.29
C TYR A 80 -0.37 -8.83 -9.33
N SER A 81 -1.17 -9.91 -9.33
CA SER A 81 -0.93 -11.08 -8.48
C SER A 81 0.39 -11.79 -8.80
N TYR A 82 0.89 -11.67 -10.04
CA TYR A 82 2.20 -12.18 -10.43
C TYR A 82 3.33 -11.57 -9.60
N TYR A 83 3.25 -10.27 -9.27
CA TYR A 83 4.24 -9.56 -8.48
C TYR A 83 4.22 -9.91 -6.99
N VAL A 84 3.23 -10.69 -6.55
CA VAL A 84 3.16 -11.27 -5.21
C VAL A 84 3.59 -12.74 -5.25
N THR A 85 3.05 -13.51 -6.20
CA THR A 85 3.23 -14.97 -6.25
C THR A 85 4.60 -15.41 -6.76
N ASP A 86 5.19 -14.66 -7.69
CA ASP A 86 6.55 -14.93 -8.20
C ASP A 86 7.64 -14.16 -7.44
N ASN A 87 7.27 -13.52 -6.32
CA ASN A 87 8.20 -12.78 -5.49
C ASN A 87 8.79 -13.67 -4.39
N SER A 88 9.97 -14.23 -4.66
CA SER A 88 10.71 -15.04 -3.68
C SER A 88 11.52 -14.21 -2.67
N GLN A 89 11.49 -12.88 -2.78
CA GLN A 89 12.28 -11.99 -1.91
C GLN A 89 11.47 -11.58 -0.67
N SER A 90 12.18 -11.30 0.42
CA SER A 90 11.61 -10.82 1.68
C SER A 90 12.47 -9.67 2.20
N ASN A 91 11.83 -8.62 2.71
CA ASN A 91 12.53 -7.55 3.42
C ASN A 91 12.63 -7.96 4.88
N THR A 92 13.84 -7.98 5.45
CA THR A 92 14.00 -8.31 6.88
C THR A 92 13.31 -7.25 7.75
N VAL A 93 12.28 -7.65 8.50
CA VAL A 93 11.59 -6.78 9.45
C VAL A 93 12.16 -7.04 10.85
N THR A 94 12.80 -6.03 11.43
CA THR A 94 13.23 -6.04 12.85
C THR A 94 12.47 -5.03 13.70
N ASP A 95 11.88 -4.02 13.05
CA ASP A 95 10.98 -3.02 13.64
C ASP A 95 9.79 -2.82 12.69
N PRO A 96 8.60 -3.36 13.02
CA PRO A 96 7.41 -3.21 12.20
C PRO A 96 6.99 -1.75 11.96
N ALA A 97 7.26 -0.84 12.90
CA ALA A 97 6.96 0.58 12.72
C ALA A 97 7.89 1.25 11.71
N GLN A 98 9.15 0.79 11.61
CA GLN A 98 10.06 1.24 10.57
C GLN A 98 9.69 0.64 9.21
N ALA A 99 9.35 -0.64 9.15
CA ALA A 99 8.88 -1.29 7.92
C ALA A 99 7.67 -0.57 7.28
N VAL A 100 6.72 -0.12 8.11
CA VAL A 100 5.59 0.73 7.66
C VAL A 100 6.04 2.03 7.02
N LYS A 101 7.03 2.71 7.61
CA LYS A 101 7.54 3.98 7.06
C LYS A 101 8.29 3.76 5.77
N ASP A 102 9.13 2.74 5.71
CA ASP A 102 9.91 2.43 4.52
C ASP A 102 8.98 2.03 3.36
N ASN A 103 7.94 1.22 3.62
CA ASN A 103 6.92 0.90 2.62
C ASN A 103 6.15 2.14 2.15
N ALA A 104 5.84 3.06 3.08
CA ALA A 104 5.20 4.34 2.75
C ALA A 104 6.09 5.24 1.89
N GLU A 105 7.38 5.34 2.20
CA GLU A 105 8.36 6.11 1.42
C GLU A 105 8.54 5.53 0.03
N HIS A 106 8.55 4.20 -0.09
CA HIS A 106 8.63 3.53 -1.39
C HIS A 106 7.40 3.82 -2.26
N SER A 107 6.17 3.71 -1.74
CA SER A 107 4.98 3.99 -2.54
C SER A 107 4.80 5.48 -2.85
N ALA A 108 5.22 6.36 -1.93
CA ALA A 108 5.10 7.81 -2.04
C ALA A 108 5.77 8.38 -3.28
N GLN A 109 6.89 7.79 -3.73
CA GLN A 109 7.65 8.27 -4.89
C GLN A 109 6.86 8.19 -6.21
N TYR A 110 5.86 7.30 -6.29
CA TYR A 110 5.06 7.07 -7.49
C TYR A 110 3.77 7.89 -7.54
N TYR A 111 3.36 8.46 -6.40
CA TYR A 111 2.08 9.16 -6.24
C TYR A 111 1.87 10.28 -7.26
N SER A 112 2.88 11.14 -7.47
CA SER A 112 2.75 12.28 -8.40
C SER A 112 2.53 11.86 -9.85
N TYR A 113 3.17 10.77 -10.31
CA TYR A 113 2.95 10.28 -11.66
C TYR A 113 1.54 9.70 -11.81
N ILE A 114 1.16 8.80 -10.89
CA ILE A 114 -0.14 8.12 -10.92
C ILE A 114 -1.28 9.14 -10.89
N THR A 115 -1.23 10.08 -9.96
CA THR A 115 -2.27 11.12 -9.85
C THR A 115 -2.30 12.06 -11.05
N ASN A 116 -1.14 12.47 -11.59
CA ASN A 116 -1.10 13.27 -12.80
C ASN A 116 -1.72 12.54 -14.00
N GLU A 117 -1.41 11.26 -14.19
CA GLU A 117 -1.96 10.45 -15.28
C GLU A 117 -3.48 10.29 -15.13
N MET A 118 -3.96 9.96 -13.94
CA MET A 118 -5.40 9.81 -13.68
C MET A 118 -6.19 11.11 -13.89
N THR A 119 -5.57 12.26 -13.61
CA THR A 119 -6.23 13.57 -13.72
C THR A 119 -6.18 14.15 -15.14
N THR A 120 -5.07 13.96 -15.86
CA THR A 120 -4.87 14.53 -17.20
C THR A 120 -5.34 13.60 -18.32
N ASN A 121 -5.45 12.29 -18.06
CA ASN A 121 -5.94 11.27 -18.98
C ASN A 121 -7.11 10.45 -18.38
N PRO A 122 -8.23 11.09 -18.00
CA PRO A 122 -9.29 10.45 -17.20
C PRO A 122 -9.97 9.25 -17.87
N THR A 123 -9.88 9.13 -19.21
CA THR A 123 -10.46 8.01 -19.97
C THR A 123 -9.44 6.93 -20.36
N GLY A 124 -8.14 7.20 -20.25
CA GLY A 124 -7.08 6.34 -20.79
C GLY A 124 -6.05 5.86 -19.75
N TRP A 125 -5.99 6.48 -18.57
CA TRP A 125 -4.97 6.20 -17.55
C TRP A 125 -4.85 4.73 -17.15
N LYS A 126 -5.94 3.95 -17.21
CA LYS A 126 -5.96 2.51 -16.91
C LYS A 126 -5.12 1.67 -17.87
N THR A 127 -4.83 2.20 -19.06
CA THR A 127 -4.01 1.55 -20.09
C THR A 127 -2.58 2.09 -20.14
N ASP A 128 -2.23 3.05 -19.27
CA ASP A 128 -0.89 3.59 -19.21
C ASP A 128 0.09 2.57 -18.63
N MET A 129 1.09 2.19 -19.42
CA MET A 129 2.06 1.16 -19.06
C MET A 129 2.94 1.57 -17.87
N MET A 130 3.24 2.86 -17.74
CA MET A 130 4.09 3.36 -16.66
C MET A 130 3.34 3.42 -15.33
N LEU A 131 2.06 3.79 -15.34
CA LEU A 131 1.17 3.71 -14.19
C LEU A 131 1.11 2.26 -13.70
N ALA A 132 0.85 1.32 -14.61
CA ALA A 132 0.79 -0.09 -14.26
C ALA A 132 2.12 -0.62 -13.71
N TYR A 133 3.24 -0.24 -14.32
CA TYR A 133 4.57 -0.58 -13.83
C TYR A 133 4.84 -0.03 -12.42
N TYR A 134 4.52 1.23 -12.14
CA TYR A 134 4.71 1.82 -10.82
C TYR A 134 3.78 1.22 -9.76
N THR A 135 2.54 0.91 -10.13
CA THR A 135 1.65 0.13 -9.28
C THR A 135 2.25 -1.24 -8.94
N ALA A 136 2.82 -1.93 -9.93
CA ALA A 136 3.47 -3.21 -9.71
C ALA A 136 4.70 -3.12 -8.79
N GLN A 137 5.50 -2.05 -8.89
CA GLN A 137 6.60 -1.79 -7.95
C GLN A 137 6.10 -1.60 -6.51
N CYS A 138 4.95 -0.95 -6.31
CA CYS A 138 4.31 -0.81 -5.00
C CYS A 138 3.84 -2.16 -4.45
N VAL A 139 3.13 -2.94 -5.27
CA VAL A 139 2.61 -4.28 -4.91
C VAL A 139 3.77 -5.21 -4.55
N GLN A 140 4.81 -5.26 -5.37
CA GLN A 140 5.96 -6.12 -5.15
C GLN A 140 6.67 -5.77 -3.84
N GLU A 141 6.99 -4.51 -3.60
CA GLU A 141 7.69 -4.11 -2.36
C GLU A 141 6.85 -4.37 -1.11
N THR A 142 5.55 -4.07 -1.17
CA THR A 142 4.61 -4.36 -0.09
C THR A 142 4.57 -5.85 0.24
N SER A 143 4.59 -6.71 -0.78
CA SER A 143 4.61 -8.16 -0.55
C SER A 143 5.90 -8.64 0.14
N LYS A 144 7.06 -8.04 -0.16
CA LYS A 144 8.33 -8.35 0.54
C LYS A 144 8.27 -7.98 2.02
N TYR A 145 7.67 -6.84 2.36
CA TYR A 145 7.48 -6.43 3.74
C TYR A 145 6.45 -7.30 4.48
N ASN A 146 5.37 -7.73 3.82
CA ASN A 146 4.41 -8.66 4.41
C ASN A 146 5.04 -10.02 4.72
N HIS A 147 5.90 -10.53 3.82
CA HIS A 147 6.69 -11.73 4.08
C HIS A 147 7.60 -11.53 5.30
N GLY A 148 8.38 -10.45 5.32
CA GLY A 148 9.24 -10.13 6.46
C GLY A 148 8.50 -9.97 7.78
N LEU A 149 7.31 -9.38 7.77
CA LEU A 149 6.44 -9.25 8.94
C LEU A 149 5.96 -10.62 9.43
N TYR A 150 5.62 -11.53 8.52
CA TYR A 150 5.28 -12.91 8.86
C TYR A 150 6.46 -13.59 9.57
N ASP A 151 7.66 -13.50 8.99
CA ASP A 151 8.87 -14.08 9.58
C ASP A 151 9.15 -13.52 10.97
N TYR A 152 9.04 -12.20 11.16
CA TYR A 152 9.21 -11.52 12.44
C TYR A 152 8.21 -11.96 13.52
N ILE A 153 6.97 -12.25 13.14
CA ILE A 153 5.92 -12.69 14.08
C ILE A 153 6.09 -14.17 14.45
N MET A 154 6.60 -14.97 13.53
CA MET A 154 6.71 -16.42 13.68
C MET A 154 8.06 -16.87 14.23
N SER A 155 9.07 -16.00 14.28
CA SER A 155 10.36 -16.22 14.95
C SER A 155 10.26 -16.22 16.47
#